data_AF-A0A9W6ZFU8-F1
#
_entry.id   AF-A0A9W6ZFU8-F1
#
_cell.length_a   1.000
_cell.length_b   1.000
_cell.length_c   1.000
_cell.angle_alpha   90.00
_cell.angle_beta   90.00
_cell.angle_gamma   90.00
#
_symmetry.space_group_name_H-M   'P 1'
#
loop_
_entity.id
_entity.type
_entity.pdbx_description
1 polymer ?
#
loop_
_entity_poly.entity_id
_entity_poly.type
_entity_poly.pdbx_seq_one_letter_code
_entity_poly.pdbx_strand_id
1 'polypeptide(L)'
;MSGRRFGKPFLLAQKSDDVEDALARELKTRLLSLEFVEDQWRIERYRLEFRRMKSILTSSPRHVPYEAAKAWVQAQNMWKTQEEWWDWIASGEKHTFYIPSDPETHYRRVGGWEGWDVFLGDNI
;
A
#
# COMPACT_ATOMS: atom_id res chain seq x y z
N MET A 1 36.03 40.56 73.21
CA MET A 1 36.58 39.27 72.72
C MET A 1 35.82 38.89 71.47
N SER A 2 36.45 39.03 70.30
CA SER A 2 35.83 38.80 68.99
C SER A 2 36.43 37.53 68.39
N GLY A 3 35.58 36.57 68.01
CA GLY A 3 35.98 35.30 67.43
C GLY A 3 34.98 34.85 66.37
N ARG A 4 35.19 35.33 65.14
CA ARG A 4 34.49 34.87 63.93
C ARG A 4 34.68 33.36 63.76
N ARG A 5 33.59 32.60 63.61
CA ARG A 5 33.63 31.22 63.11
C ARG A 5 33.00 31.13 61.72
N PHE A 6 33.90 30.94 60.76
CA PHE A 6 33.79 30.43 59.41
C PHE A 6 32.42 29.85 58.99
N GLY A 7 31.73 30.57 58.10
CA GLY A 7 30.73 29.96 57.21
C GLY A 7 31.44 29.15 56.13
N LYS A 8 31.20 27.84 56.10
CA LYS A 8 31.65 26.94 55.02
C LYS A 8 30.69 27.01 53.81
N PRO A 9 31.17 26.73 52.59
CA PRO A 9 30.46 27.03 51.35
C PRO A 9 29.42 25.95 51.05
N PHE A 10 28.16 26.21 51.38
CA PHE A 10 27.03 25.35 51.01
C PHE A 10 26.47 25.68 49.60
N LEU A 11 26.85 26.83 49.04
CA LEU A 11 26.19 27.41 47.85
C LEU A 11 26.74 26.98 46.49
N LEU A 12 27.82 26.18 46.42
CA LEU A 12 28.45 25.82 45.14
C LEU A 12 28.01 24.45 44.58
N ALA A 13 27.54 23.53 45.42
CA ALA A 13 27.09 22.19 44.99
C ALA A 13 25.63 22.16 44.53
N GLN A 14 24.76 23.02 45.07
CA GLN A 14 23.33 23.01 44.68
C GLN A 14 23.11 23.50 43.24
N LYS A 15 23.92 24.45 42.77
CA LYS A 15 23.80 24.99 41.40
C LYS A 15 24.20 23.99 40.30
N SER A 16 25.07 23.01 40.57
CA SER A 16 25.43 22.00 39.57
C SER A 16 24.30 21.01 39.36
N ASP A 17 23.71 20.56 40.47
CA ASP A 17 22.66 19.53 40.45
C ASP A 17 21.38 20.09 39.81
N ASP A 18 21.03 21.35 40.08
CA ASP A 18 19.89 22.04 39.46
C ASP A 18 20.06 22.23 37.94
N VAL A 19 21.29 22.44 37.48
CA VAL A 19 21.61 22.62 36.05
C VAL A 19 21.60 21.28 35.32
N GLU A 20 22.14 20.22 35.94
CA GLU A 20 22.06 18.87 35.39
C GLU A 20 20.61 18.37 35.31
N ASP A 21 19.80 18.65 36.34
CA ASP A 21 18.36 18.33 36.33
C ASP A 21 17.59 19.11 35.26
N ALA A 22 17.93 20.38 35.06
CA ALA A 22 17.33 21.19 33.99
C ALA A 22 17.71 20.67 32.60
N LEU A 23 18.98 20.31 32.39
CA LEU A 23 19.47 19.73 31.15
C LEU A 23 18.84 18.35 30.89
N ALA A 24 18.71 17.51 31.91
CA ALA A 24 18.06 16.21 31.82
C ALA A 24 16.59 16.31 31.43
N ARG A 25 15.88 17.32 31.95
CA ARG A 25 14.49 17.61 31.56
C ARG A 25 14.41 18.08 30.11
N GLU A 26 15.30 18.98 29.69
CA GLU A 26 15.34 19.45 28.30
C GLU A 26 15.65 18.32 27.31
N LEU A 27 16.64 17.48 27.62
CA LEU A 27 17.00 16.32 26.79
C LEU A 27 15.86 15.31 26.71
N LYS A 28 15.16 15.06 27.82
CA LYS A 28 13.99 14.19 27.85
C LYS A 28 12.84 14.75 27.01
N THR A 29 12.59 16.06 27.08
CA THR A 29 11.58 16.72 26.23
C THR A 29 11.96 16.66 24.75
N ARG A 30 13.23 16.88 24.40
CA ARG A 30 13.71 16.76 23.03
C ARG A 30 13.61 15.33 22.52
N LEU A 31 13.99 14.33 23.31
CA LEU A 31 13.85 12.91 22.97
C LEU A 31 12.39 12.54 22.72
N LEU A 32 11.48 12.93 23.63
CA LEU A 32 10.04 12.70 23.47
C LEU A 32 9.48 13.37 22.21
N SER A 33 9.98 14.56 21.86
CA SER A 33 9.60 15.26 20.65
C SER A 33 10.12 14.57 19.38
N LEU A 34 11.33 14.00 19.43
CA LEU A 34 11.93 13.25 18.32
C LEU A 34 11.21 11.92 18.12
N GLU A 35 10.94 11.18 19.18
CA GLU A 35 10.15 9.94 19.16
C GLU A 35 8.74 10.22 18.62
N PHE A 36 8.10 11.31 19.08
CA PHE A 36 6.79 11.73 18.57
C PHE A 36 6.84 12.05 17.06
N VAL A 37 7.85 12.80 16.61
CA VAL A 37 8.03 13.12 15.19
C VAL A 37 8.27 11.84 14.38
N GLU A 38 9.16 10.96 14.81
CA GLU A 38 9.40 9.67 14.14
C GLU A 38 8.14 8.81 14.03
N ASP A 39 7.34 8.76 15.08
CA ASP A 39 6.06 8.05 15.07
C ASP A 39 5.05 8.74 14.13
N GLN A 40 5.02 10.07 14.07
CA GLN A 40 4.21 10.79 13.07
C GLN A 40 4.62 10.42 11.64
N TRP A 41 5.91 10.33 11.33
CA TRP A 41 6.39 9.93 9.99
C TRP A 41 6.01 8.47 9.66
N ARG A 42 6.13 7.55 10.62
CA ARG A 42 5.70 6.14 10.44
C ARG A 42 4.19 6.05 10.21
N ILE A 43 3.40 6.77 10.99
CA ILE A 43 1.94 6.82 10.87
C ILE A 43 1.52 7.44 9.54
N GLU A 44 2.13 8.55 9.15
CA GLU A 44 1.78 9.26 7.91
C GLU A 44 2.19 8.47 6.68
N ARG A 45 3.36 7.82 6.72
CA ARG A 45 3.77 6.84 5.70
C ARG A 45 2.75 5.71 5.60
N TYR A 46 2.36 5.10 6.71
CA TYR A 46 1.36 4.03 6.72
C TYR A 46 0.01 4.51 6.16
N ARG A 47 -0.43 5.73 6.51
CA ARG A 47 -1.66 6.33 5.95
C ARG A 47 -1.58 6.50 4.43
N LEU A 48 -0.45 6.96 3.91
CA LEU A 48 -0.24 7.11 2.47
C LEU A 48 -0.21 5.76 1.75
N GLU A 49 0.52 4.78 2.30
CA GLU A 49 0.59 3.42 1.77
C GLU A 49 -0.80 2.75 1.80
N PHE A 50 -1.52 2.84 2.92
CA PHE A 50 -2.86 2.32 3.06
C PHE A 50 -3.85 2.99 2.10
N ARG A 51 -3.77 4.31 1.92
CA ARG A 51 -4.62 5.04 0.95
C ARG A 51 -4.34 4.59 -0.48
N ARG A 52 -3.08 4.45 -0.85
CA ARG A 52 -2.67 3.95 -2.18
C ARG A 52 -3.13 2.51 -2.39
N MET A 53 -2.91 1.65 -1.41
CA MET A 53 -3.30 0.24 -1.46
C MET A 53 -4.81 0.09 -1.55
N LYS A 54 -5.56 0.82 -0.73
CA LYS A 54 -7.02 0.88 -0.80
C LYS A 54 -7.48 1.35 -2.18
N SER A 55 -6.88 2.40 -2.74
CA SER A 55 -7.21 2.88 -4.08
C SER A 55 -6.98 1.82 -5.16
N ILE A 56 -5.91 1.03 -5.07
CA ILE A 56 -5.64 -0.06 -6.01
C ILE A 56 -6.70 -1.14 -5.87
N LEU A 57 -7.01 -1.55 -4.64
CA LEU A 57 -8.00 -2.60 -4.36
C LEU A 57 -9.43 -2.19 -4.73
N THR A 58 -9.77 -0.91 -4.59
CA THR A 58 -11.11 -0.38 -4.95
C THR A 58 -11.20 0.05 -6.41
N SER A 59 -10.08 0.16 -7.12
CA SER A 59 -10.11 0.54 -8.54
C SER A 59 -10.65 -0.61 -9.38
N SER A 60 -11.51 -0.29 -10.34
CA SER A 60 -11.99 -1.29 -11.29
C SER A 60 -10.82 -1.86 -12.10
N PRO A 61 -10.78 -3.18 -12.37
CA PRO A 61 -9.77 -3.78 -13.24
C PRO A 61 -9.72 -3.08 -14.59
N ARG A 62 -8.51 -2.77 -15.06
CA ARG A 62 -8.31 -2.22 -16.39
C ARG A 62 -8.18 -3.38 -17.37
N HIS A 63 -9.27 -3.67 -18.05
CA HIS A 63 -9.28 -4.69 -19.09
C HIS A 63 -8.63 -4.18 -20.37
N VAL A 64 -7.95 -5.08 -21.09
CA VAL A 64 -7.39 -4.77 -22.41
C VAL A 64 -8.49 -4.60 -23.46
N PRO A 65 -8.26 -3.83 -24.53
CA PRO A 65 -9.21 -3.73 -25.64
C PRO A 65 -9.45 -5.08 -26.33
N TYR A 66 -10.61 -5.22 -26.97
CA TYR A 66 -11.10 -6.49 -27.56
C TYR A 66 -10.08 -7.18 -28.48
N GLU A 67 -9.47 -6.43 -29.40
CA GLU A 67 -8.49 -6.97 -30.34
C GLU A 67 -7.28 -7.61 -29.64
N ALA A 68 -6.78 -6.97 -28.58
CA ALA A 68 -5.66 -7.49 -27.82
C ALA A 68 -6.06 -8.72 -26.99
N ALA A 69 -7.27 -8.74 -26.44
CA ALA A 69 -7.79 -9.91 -25.73
C ALA A 69 -7.98 -11.09 -26.67
N LYS A 70 -8.63 -10.88 -27.82
CA LYS A 70 -8.84 -11.88 -28.87
C LYS A 70 -7.52 -12.49 -29.34
N ALA A 71 -6.56 -11.64 -29.71
CA ALA A 71 -5.25 -12.11 -30.16
C ALA A 71 -4.52 -12.95 -29.09
N TRP A 72 -4.64 -12.59 -27.82
CA TRP A 72 -4.06 -13.37 -26.73
C TRP A 72 -4.75 -14.72 -26.56
N VAL A 73 -6.08 -14.75 -26.56
CA VAL A 73 -6.87 -15.98 -26.38
C VAL A 73 -6.61 -16.96 -27.52
N GLN A 74 -6.64 -16.48 -28.76
CA GLN A 74 -6.31 -17.27 -29.94
C GLN A 74 -4.86 -17.79 -29.91
N ALA A 75 -3.92 -16.98 -29.41
CA ALA A 75 -2.53 -17.42 -29.25
C ALA A 75 -2.33 -18.50 -28.19
N GLN A 76 -3.22 -18.60 -27.18
CA GLN A 76 -3.16 -19.70 -26.21
C GLN A 76 -3.67 -21.02 -26.83
N ASN A 77 -4.68 -20.95 -27.71
CA ASN A 77 -5.29 -22.12 -28.35
C ASN A 77 -5.68 -23.23 -27.35
N MET A 78 -6.11 -22.83 -26.15
CA MET A 78 -6.44 -23.72 -25.04
C MET A 78 -7.92 -24.08 -24.97
N TRP A 79 -8.79 -23.23 -25.52
CA TRP A 79 -10.24 -23.36 -25.41
C TRP A 79 -10.85 -23.32 -26.80
N LYS A 80 -11.74 -24.25 -27.07
CA LYS A 80 -12.52 -24.35 -28.30
C LYS A 80 -13.96 -23.91 -28.06
N THR A 81 -14.51 -24.29 -26.92
CA THR A 81 -15.90 -23.96 -26.57
C THR A 81 -15.98 -22.93 -25.45
N GLN A 82 -17.11 -22.22 -25.41
CA GLN A 82 -17.45 -21.33 -24.31
C GLN A 82 -17.49 -22.08 -22.96
N GLU A 83 -17.90 -23.36 -22.96
CA GLU A 83 -17.95 -24.20 -21.75
C GLU A 83 -16.56 -24.43 -21.16
N GLU A 84 -15.57 -24.75 -22.00
CA GLU A 84 -14.16 -24.91 -21.58
C GLU A 84 -13.60 -23.62 -20.98
N TRP A 85 -14.00 -22.47 -21.53
CA TRP A 85 -13.64 -21.17 -20.95
C TRP A 85 -14.20 -21.00 -19.53
N TRP A 86 -15.48 -21.29 -19.33
CA TRP A 86 -16.11 -21.18 -18.01
C TRP A 86 -15.51 -22.15 -16.99
N ASP A 87 -15.24 -23.39 -17.41
CA ASP A 87 -14.58 -24.39 -16.57
C ASP A 87 -13.18 -23.93 -16.16
N TRP A 88 -12.43 -23.31 -17.08
CA TRP A 88 -11.14 -22.73 -16.77
C TRP A 88 -11.23 -21.57 -15.76
N ILE A 89 -12.18 -20.65 -15.94
CA ILE A 89 -12.42 -19.58 -14.97
C ILE A 89 -12.82 -20.15 -13.60
N ALA A 90 -13.66 -21.18 -13.58
CA ALA A 90 -14.13 -21.85 -12.36
C ALA A 90 -13.03 -22.63 -11.65
N SER A 91 -12.05 -23.17 -12.39
CA SER A 91 -10.91 -23.89 -11.83
C SER A 91 -10.02 -23.02 -10.94
N GLY A 92 -10.16 -21.68 -11.04
CA GLY A 92 -9.38 -20.74 -10.24
C GLY A 92 -7.91 -20.69 -10.62
N GLU A 93 -7.52 -21.34 -11.73
CA GLU A 93 -6.20 -21.11 -12.32
C GLU A 93 -6.04 -19.63 -12.67
N LYS A 94 -4.79 -19.17 -12.58
CA LYS A 94 -4.37 -17.76 -12.69
C LYS A 94 -4.73 -17.18 -14.06
N HIS A 95 -6.00 -16.85 -14.25
CA HIS A 95 -6.44 -16.08 -15.39
C HIS A 95 -5.84 -14.68 -15.29
N THR A 96 -5.43 -14.17 -16.45
CA THR A 96 -4.79 -12.87 -16.54
C THR A 96 -5.80 -11.80 -16.13
N PHE A 97 -5.51 -11.00 -15.08
CA PHE A 97 -6.38 -9.91 -14.61
C PHE A 97 -6.76 -8.88 -15.69
N TYR A 98 -5.98 -8.83 -16.76
CA TYR A 98 -6.23 -7.96 -17.91
C TYR A 98 -7.38 -8.43 -18.80
N ILE A 99 -7.69 -9.73 -18.79
CA ILE A 99 -8.79 -10.29 -19.58
C ILE A 99 -9.99 -10.48 -18.65
N PRO A 100 -11.16 -9.91 -18.99
CA PRO A 100 -12.36 -10.10 -18.20
C PRO A 100 -12.73 -11.58 -18.13
N SER A 101 -13.14 -12.05 -16.95
CA SER A 101 -13.62 -13.44 -16.76
C SER A 101 -14.88 -13.73 -17.58
N ASP A 102 -15.72 -12.71 -17.77
CA ASP A 102 -16.87 -12.70 -18.70
C ASP A 102 -16.59 -11.69 -19.84
N PRO A 103 -15.90 -12.13 -20.91
CA PRO A 103 -15.58 -11.26 -22.04
C PRO A 103 -16.80 -10.86 -22.84
N GLU A 104 -17.80 -11.73 -22.95
CA GLU A 104 -19.04 -11.43 -23.66
C GLU A 104 -19.75 -10.22 -23.06
N THR A 105 -20.05 -10.24 -21.76
CA THR A 105 -20.73 -9.11 -21.10
C THR A 105 -19.86 -7.85 -21.14
N HIS A 106 -18.54 -7.98 -20.92
CA HIS A 106 -17.63 -6.85 -20.92
C HIS A 106 -17.58 -6.13 -22.28
N TYR A 107 -17.30 -6.88 -23.35
CA TYR A 107 -17.12 -6.29 -24.68
C TYR A 107 -18.45 -5.97 -25.38
N ARG A 108 -19.57 -6.63 -25.03
CA ARG A 108 -20.90 -6.17 -25.44
C ARG A 108 -21.21 -4.78 -24.90
N ARG A 109 -20.87 -4.52 -23.63
CA ARG A 109 -21.06 -3.19 -23.03
C ARG A 109 -20.20 -2.12 -23.68
N VAL A 110 -18.99 -2.48 -24.12
CA VAL A 110 -18.08 -1.57 -24.84
C VAL A 110 -18.46 -1.41 -26.32
N GLY A 111 -19.26 -2.33 -26.87
CA GLY A 111 -19.74 -2.30 -28.26
C GLY A 111 -18.79 -2.96 -29.27
N GLY A 112 -17.94 -3.90 -28.83
CA GLY A 112 -16.92 -4.54 -29.68
C GLY A 112 -16.96 -6.06 -29.68
N TRP A 113 -18.08 -6.68 -29.30
CA TRP A 113 -18.19 -8.15 -29.22
C TRP A 113 -18.68 -8.74 -30.55
N GLU A 114 -17.87 -9.60 -31.16
CA GLU A 114 -18.18 -10.27 -32.43
C GLU A 114 -18.73 -11.69 -32.28
N GLY A 115 -18.68 -12.25 -31.06
CA GLY A 115 -19.12 -13.63 -30.78
C GLY A 115 -18.01 -14.51 -30.23
N TRP A 116 -18.41 -15.65 -29.67
CA TRP A 116 -17.48 -16.63 -29.10
C TRP A 116 -16.60 -17.29 -30.16
N ASP A 117 -17.17 -17.63 -31.32
CA ASP A 117 -16.43 -18.29 -32.41
C ASP A 117 -15.23 -17.45 -32.87
N VAL A 118 -15.43 -16.14 -33.00
CA VAL A 118 -14.37 -15.19 -33.39
C VAL A 118 -13.38 -14.99 -32.24
N PHE A 119 -13.86 -14.92 -31.01
CA PHE A 119 -13.01 -14.68 -29.83
C PHE A 119 -12.08 -15.85 -29.51
N LEU A 120 -12.59 -17.09 -29.62
CA LEU A 120 -11.83 -18.32 -29.37
C LEU A 120 -11.00 -18.74 -30.60
N GLY A 121 -11.38 -18.31 -31.80
CA GLY A 121 -10.71 -18.67 -33.04
C GLY A 121 -11.19 -19.99 -33.65
N ASP A 122 -12.41 -20.43 -33.32
CA ASP A 122 -12.97 -21.74 -33.69
C ASP A 122 -13.44 -21.82 -35.17
N ASN A 123 -13.08 -20.83 -36.01
CA ASN A 123 -13.58 -20.67 -37.38
C ASN A 123 -12.50 -20.34 -38.45
N ILE A 124 -11.24 -20.72 -38.23
CA ILE A 124 -10.15 -20.57 -39.22
C ILE A 124 -9.39 -21.89 -39.42
#